data_AF-B7PFR2-F1
#
_entry.id   AF-B7PFR2-F1
#
_cell.length_a   1.000
_cell.length_b   1.000
_cell.length_c   1.000
_cell.angle_alpha   90.00
_cell.angle_beta   90.00
_cell.angle_gamma   90.00
#
_symmetry.space_group_name_H-M   'P 1'
#
loop_
_entity.id
_entity.type
_entity.pdbx_description
1 polymer ?
#
loop_
_entity_poly.entity_id
_entity_poly.type
_entity_poly.pdbx_seq_one_letter_code
_entity_poly.pdbx_strand_id
1 'polypeptide(L)'
;MVKSYHLSSSPTVVPEAEIMAANFVSASKAIVLLALCFIVICKTVCAGPQHTCAYPQACTNPGANDPSHVVTSTARYNPTTKKCETIPSETGPHNCQKFATIADCQKNCANA
;
A
#
# COMPACT_ATOMS: atom_id res chain seq x y z
N MET A 1 69.36 24.88 11.33
CA MET A 1 68.73 25.54 10.16
C MET A 1 68.67 24.53 9.02
N VAL A 2 67.45 24.29 8.50
CA VAL A 2 67.07 23.96 7.10
C VAL A 2 67.68 22.67 6.47
N LYS A 3 66.89 21.60 6.25
CA LYS A 3 66.13 21.24 5.01
C LYS A 3 67.11 20.98 3.82
N SER A 4 67.14 19.90 3.01
CA SER A 4 66.20 18.80 2.76
C SER A 4 66.58 17.90 1.58
N TYR A 5 66.07 16.66 1.61
CA TYR A 5 65.58 15.73 0.55
C TYR A 5 66.41 15.45 -0.73
N HIS A 6 66.63 14.15 -1.03
CA HIS A 6 66.16 13.58 -2.30
C HIS A 6 65.85 12.07 -2.21
N LEU A 7 64.57 11.78 -2.48
CA LEU A 7 63.86 10.56 -2.92
C LEU A 7 64.63 9.24 -3.06
N SER A 8 64.15 8.21 -2.36
CA SER A 8 64.09 6.85 -2.90
C SER A 8 62.71 6.26 -2.62
N SER A 9 61.99 5.98 -3.70
CA SER A 9 60.62 5.48 -3.72
C SER A 9 60.56 4.06 -3.17
N SER A 10 59.83 3.83 -2.07
CA SER A 10 59.40 2.49 -1.67
C SER A 10 57.93 2.28 -2.07
N PRO A 11 57.57 1.15 -2.68
CA PRO A 11 56.19 0.84 -3.00
C PRO A 11 55.44 0.55 -1.71
N THR A 12 54.37 1.30 -1.46
CA THR A 12 53.43 1.03 -0.39
C THR A 12 52.70 -0.27 -0.73
N VAL A 13 53.19 -1.40 -0.21
CA VAL A 13 52.42 -2.65 -0.18
C VAL A 13 51.29 -2.41 0.80
N VAL A 14 50.12 -2.04 0.27
CA VAL A 14 48.88 -1.93 1.04
C VAL A 14 48.49 -3.35 1.45
N PRO A 15 48.36 -3.66 2.76
CA PRO A 15 48.00 -5.00 3.19
C PRO A 15 46.56 -5.33 2.80
N GLU A 16 46.39 -6.49 2.16
CA GLU A 16 45.18 -7.10 1.60
C GLU A 16 43.98 -7.18 2.57
N ALA A 17 44.21 -6.97 3.88
CA ALA A 17 43.22 -7.03 4.94
C ALA A 17 42.27 -5.80 4.99
N GLU A 18 42.69 -4.62 4.53
CA GLU A 18 41.80 -3.44 4.54
C GLU A 18 40.75 -3.45 3.42
N ILE A 19 40.99 -4.21 2.34
CA ILE A 19 40.08 -4.33 1.20
C ILE A 19 38.88 -5.24 1.53
N MET A 20 39.05 -6.23 2.41
CA MET A 20 37.99 -7.19 2.75
C MET A 20 36.87 -6.58 3.62
N ALA A 21 37.20 -5.62 4.49
CA ALA A 21 36.22 -5.00 5.38
C ALA A 21 35.29 -4.00 4.65
N ALA A 22 35.84 -3.21 3.72
CA ALA A 22 35.07 -2.22 2.98
C ALA A 22 34.05 -2.86 2.00
N ASN A 23 34.44 -3.95 1.34
CA ASN A 23 33.57 -4.67 0.41
C ASN A 23 32.42 -5.41 1.12
N PHE A 24 32.66 -5.93 2.32
CA PHE A 24 31.64 -6.62 3.11
C PHE A 24 30.57 -5.64 3.66
N VAL A 25 30.99 -4.46 4.08
CA VAL A 25 30.06 -3.39 4.55
C VAL A 25 29.29 -2.75 3.39
N SER A 26 29.89 -2.68 2.20
CA SER A 26 29.24 -2.15 0.99
C SER A 26 28.20 -3.13 0.42
N ALA A 27 28.55 -4.42 0.29
CA ALA A 27 27.65 -5.44 -0.26
C ALA A 27 26.44 -5.72 0.65
N SER A 28 26.63 -5.72 1.96
CA SER A 28 25.54 -5.92 2.93
C SER A 28 24.49 -4.81 2.88
N LYS A 29 24.91 -3.54 2.71
CA LYS A 29 23.99 -2.41 2.53
C LYS A 29 23.17 -2.51 1.25
N ALA A 30 23.78 -2.94 0.14
CA ALA A 30 23.08 -3.13 -1.12
C ALA A 30 22.00 -4.22 -1.02
N ILE A 31 22.30 -5.34 -0.36
CA ILE A 31 21.34 -6.43 -0.16
C ILE A 31 20.17 -5.99 0.72
N VAL A 32 20.44 -5.23 1.80
CA VAL A 32 19.38 -4.70 2.67
C VAL A 32 18.49 -3.70 1.93
N LEU A 33 19.08 -2.79 1.15
CA LEU A 33 18.32 -1.84 0.33
C LEU A 33 17.45 -2.55 -0.72
N LEU A 34 17.99 -3.56 -1.40
CA LEU A 34 17.23 -4.35 -2.36
C LEU A 34 16.07 -5.09 -1.68
N ALA A 35 16.31 -5.76 -0.55
CA ALA A 35 15.26 -6.44 0.20
C ALA A 35 14.15 -5.48 0.65
N LEU A 36 14.50 -4.28 1.13
CA LEU A 36 13.53 -3.24 1.49
C LEU A 36 12.74 -2.76 0.25
N CYS A 37 13.40 -2.54 -0.89
CA CYS A 37 12.73 -2.18 -2.14
C CYS A 37 11.75 -3.27 -2.59
N PHE A 38 12.13 -4.55 -2.53
CA PHE A 38 11.24 -5.66 -2.85
C PHE A 38 10.01 -5.69 -1.93
N ILE A 39 10.18 -5.49 -0.62
CA ILE A 39 9.06 -5.43 0.33
C ILE A 39 8.11 -4.28 0.00
N VAL A 40 8.64 -3.07 -0.29
CA VAL A 40 7.83 -1.89 -0.64
C VAL A 40 7.06 -2.12 -1.94
N ILE A 41 7.69 -2.70 -2.97
CA ILE A 41 7.05 -3.00 -4.26
C ILE A 41 5.98 -4.09 -4.10
N CYS A 42 6.22 -5.14 -3.30
CA CYS A 42 5.21 -6.17 -3.04
C CYS A 42 3.97 -5.61 -2.33
N LYS A 43 4.12 -4.59 -1.48
CA LYS A 43 2.98 -3.95 -0.81
C LYS A 43 2.16 -3.05 -1.74
N THR A 44 2.78 -2.46 -2.75
CA THR A 44 2.08 -1.58 -3.71
C THR A 44 1.37 -2.35 -4.82
N VAL A 45 1.87 -3.54 -5.22
CA VAL A 45 1.24 -4.36 -6.28
C VAL A 45 -0.05 -5.06 -5.82
N CYS A 46 -0.22 -5.33 -4.52
CA CYS A 46 -1.46 -5.90 -3.98
C CYS A 46 -2.55 -4.84 -3.69
N ALA A 47 -2.21 -3.55 -3.79
CA ALA A 47 -3.16 -2.46 -3.61
C ALA A 47 -3.48 -1.85 -4.98
N GLY A 48 -4.23 -2.58 -5.81
CA GLY A 48 -5.05 -1.91 -6.82
C GLY A 48 -5.91 -0.83 -6.14
N PRO A 49 -6.45 0.15 -6.88
CA PRO A 49 -7.31 1.18 -6.28
C PRO A 49 -8.43 0.51 -5.49
N GLN A 50 -8.31 0.46 -4.16
CA GLN A 50 -9.34 -0.09 -3.32
C GLN A 50 -10.46 0.92 -3.34
N HIS A 51 -11.48 0.68 -4.15
CA HIS A 51 -12.67 1.50 -4.15
C HIS A 51 -13.35 1.37 -2.78
N THR A 52 -12.99 2.28 -1.89
CA THR A 52 -13.53 2.34 -0.55
C THR A 52 -14.64 3.38 -0.56
N CYS A 53 -15.85 2.94 -0.23
CA CYS A 53 -16.97 3.86 -0.04
C CYS A 53 -16.74 4.70 1.22
N ALA A 54 -16.87 6.02 1.10
CA ALA A 54 -16.73 6.94 2.21
C ALA A 54 -18.01 6.96 3.05
N TYR A 55 -18.17 6.02 3.98
CA TYR A 55 -19.33 5.96 4.89
C TYR A 55 -19.21 6.94 6.07
N PRO A 56 -20.32 7.52 6.57
CA PRO A 56 -21.70 7.32 6.11
C PRO A 56 -22.10 8.19 4.91
N GLN A 57 -21.25 9.10 4.43
CA GLN A 57 -21.59 10.03 3.34
C GLN A 57 -22.05 9.31 2.06
N ALA A 58 -21.42 8.19 1.73
CA ALA A 58 -21.75 7.38 0.57
C ALA A 58 -23.15 6.74 0.64
N CYS A 59 -23.76 6.67 1.84
CA CYS A 59 -25.14 6.20 2.01
C CYS A 59 -26.16 7.18 1.39
N THR A 60 -25.88 8.48 1.38
CA THR A 60 -26.76 9.49 0.78
C THR A 60 -26.24 10.00 -0.57
N ASN A 61 -24.92 9.95 -0.79
CA ASN A 61 -24.28 10.34 -2.04
C ASN A 61 -23.20 9.31 -2.45
N PRO A 62 -23.59 8.19 -3.12
CA PRO A 62 -22.71 7.05 -3.36
C PRO A 62 -21.64 7.26 -4.44
N GLY A 63 -21.71 8.33 -5.23
CA GLY A 63 -20.83 8.52 -6.39
C GLY A 63 -21.07 7.48 -7.49
N ALA A 64 -20.05 7.25 -8.32
CA ALA A 64 -20.08 6.24 -9.36
C ALA A 64 -19.90 4.83 -8.78
N ASN A 65 -20.51 3.83 -9.41
CA ASN A 65 -20.28 2.44 -9.05
C ASN A 65 -18.83 2.04 -9.36
N ASP A 66 -18.31 1.10 -8.58
CA ASP A 66 -17.04 0.47 -8.87
C ASP A 66 -17.17 -0.64 -9.92
N PRO A 67 -16.67 -0.46 -11.15
CA PRO A 67 -16.72 -1.51 -12.16
C PRO A 67 -15.75 -2.68 -11.88
N SER A 68 -14.75 -2.48 -11.01
CA SER A 68 -13.71 -3.48 -10.74
C SER A 68 -14.09 -4.50 -9.66
N HIS A 69 -15.10 -4.20 -8.85
CA HIS A 69 -15.60 -5.09 -7.80
C HIS A 69 -17.06 -5.45 -8.04
N VAL A 70 -17.34 -6.74 -8.21
CA VAL A 70 -18.70 -7.27 -8.35
C VAL A 70 -19.17 -7.78 -6.99
N VAL A 71 -20.34 -7.33 -6.54
CA VAL A 71 -20.94 -7.71 -5.26
C VAL A 71 -22.36 -8.19 -5.49
N THR A 72 -22.72 -9.32 -4.86
CA THR A 72 -24.12 -9.74 -4.71
C THR A 72 -24.72 -9.04 -3.51
N SER A 73 -25.71 -8.20 -3.75
CA SER A 73 -26.35 -7.37 -2.73
C SER A 73 -27.75 -7.86 -2.43
N THR A 74 -28.09 -7.91 -1.14
CA THR A 74 -29.46 -8.22 -0.68
C THR A 74 -30.02 -7.13 0.23
N ALA A 75 -29.27 -6.05 0.45
CA ALA A 75 -29.70 -4.90 1.23
C ALA A 75 -29.30 -3.59 0.54
N ARG A 76 -30.08 -2.52 0.80
CA ARG A 76 -29.80 -1.17 0.33
C ARG A 76 -30.16 -0.14 1.39
N TYR A 77 -29.36 0.91 1.52
CA TYR A 77 -29.76 2.09 2.29
C TYR A 77 -30.70 2.97 1.47
N ASN A 78 -31.85 3.31 2.05
CA ASN A 78 -32.84 4.19 1.45
C ASN A 78 -32.77 5.58 2.12
N PRO A 79 -32.26 6.61 1.42
CA PRO A 79 -32.09 7.95 2.00
C PRO A 79 -33.42 8.66 2.28
N THR A 80 -34.52 8.22 1.66
CA THR A 80 -35.87 8.78 1.89
C THR A 80 -36.45 8.28 3.21
N THR A 81 -36.34 6.98 3.49
CA THR A 81 -36.86 6.37 4.73
C THR A 81 -35.83 6.39 5.87
N LYS A 82 -34.57 6.75 5.56
CA LYS A 82 -33.43 6.73 6.47
C LYS A 82 -33.16 5.35 7.08
N LYS A 83 -33.40 4.29 6.29
CA LYS A 83 -33.33 2.90 6.75
C LYS A 83 -32.58 2.01 5.78
N CYS A 84 -32.01 0.95 6.33
CA CYS A 84 -31.54 -0.20 5.57
C CYS A 84 -32.71 -1.14 5.29
N GLU A 85 -32.92 -1.45 4.02
CA GLU A 85 -34.05 -2.24 3.53
C GLU A 85 -33.53 -3.48 2.78
N THR A 86 -34.22 -4.61 2.95
CA THR A 86 -33.94 -5.81 2.16
C THR A 86 -34.41 -5.60 0.73
N ILE A 87 -33.59 -6.01 -0.23
CA ILE A 87 -33.91 -5.97 -1.66
C ILE A 87 -33.81 -7.37 -2.25
N PRO A 88 -34.39 -7.64 -3.45
CA PRO A 88 -34.07 -8.82 -4.22
C PRO A 88 -32.56 -8.95 -4.43
N SER A 89 -32.06 -10.18 -4.53
CA SER A 89 -30.65 -10.42 -4.77
C SER A 89 -30.24 -9.86 -6.13
N GLU A 90 -29.25 -8.95 -6.14
CA GLU A 90 -28.72 -8.33 -7.34
C GLU A 90 -27.20 -8.46 -7.37
N THR A 91 -26.64 -8.94 -8.48
CA THR A 91 -25.19 -9.07 -8.67
C THR A 91 -24.73 -8.08 -9.72
N GLY A 92 -23.73 -7.26 -9.40
CA GLY A 92 -23.18 -6.29 -10.34
C GLY A 92 -22.06 -5.45 -9.74
N PRO A 93 -21.59 -4.41 -10.47
CA PRO A 93 -20.63 -3.43 -9.98
C PRO A 93 -21.02 -2.89 -8.61
N HIS A 94 -20.05 -2.81 -7.70
CA HIS A 94 -20.29 -2.42 -6.32
C HIS A 94 -20.79 -0.97 -6.26
N ASN A 95 -21.98 -0.81 -5.69
CA ASN A 95 -22.63 0.47 -5.45
C ASN A 95 -22.61 0.74 -3.95
N CYS A 96 -22.12 1.91 -3.53
CA CYS A 96 -21.97 2.21 -2.10
C CYS A 96 -23.27 2.29 -1.29
N GLN A 97 -24.44 2.30 -1.92
CA GLN A 97 -25.72 2.18 -1.20
C GLN A 97 -26.19 0.74 -1.08
N LYS A 98 -25.58 -0.22 -1.77
CA LYS A 98 -25.96 -1.62 -1.79
C LYS A 98 -24.94 -2.47 -1.02
N PHE A 99 -25.47 -3.41 -0.25
CA PHE A 99 -24.68 -4.21 0.68
C PHE A 99 -25.03 -5.69 0.51
N ALA A 100 -24.03 -6.54 0.78
CA ALA A 100 -24.21 -7.98 0.81
C ALA A 100 -25.23 -8.43 1.86
N THR A 101 -25.33 -7.68 2.98
CA THR A 101 -26.26 -8.00 4.07
C THR A 101 -26.91 -6.75 4.68
N ILE A 102 -28.05 -6.93 5.35
CA ILE A 102 -28.70 -5.87 6.16
C ILE A 102 -27.76 -5.37 7.26
N ALA A 103 -27.00 -6.27 7.89
CA ALA A 103 -26.09 -5.94 8.98
C ALA A 103 -24.95 -5.02 8.51
N ASP A 104 -24.38 -5.29 7.34
CA ASP A 104 -23.37 -4.42 6.74
C ASP A 104 -23.93 -3.04 6.42
N CYS A 105 -25.16 -2.98 5.90
CA CYS A 105 -25.83 -1.70 5.68
C CYS A 105 -25.99 -0.92 6.99
N GLN A 106 -26.49 -1.56 8.05
CA GLN A 106 -26.70 -0.90 9.34
C GLN A 106 -25.39 -0.43 9.96
N LYS A 107 -24.35 -1.26 9.90
CA LYS A 107 -23.00 -0.91 10.40
C LYS A 107 -22.46 0.36 9.75
N ASN A 108 -22.70 0.55 8.45
CA ASN A 108 -22.13 1.66 7.69
C ASN A 108 -23.05 2.89 7.63
N CYS A 109 -24.38 2.70 7.67
CA CYS A 109 -25.37 3.73 7.37
C CYS A 109 -26.38 4.05 8.49
N ALA A 110 -26.31 3.40 9.66
CA ALA A 110 -27.26 3.66 10.75
C ALA A 110 -27.30 5.14 11.20
N ASN A 111 -26.21 5.89 10.99
CA ASN A 111 -26.09 7.30 11.37
C ASN A 111 -26.02 8.26 10.15
N ALA A 112 -26.53 7.84 8.99
CA ALA A 112 -26.46 8.59 7.72
C ALA A 112 -27.63 9.57 7.46
#